data_AF-A0A1E4AXZ5-F1
#
_entry.id   AF-A0A1E4AXZ5-F1
#
_cell.length_a   1.000
_cell.length_b   1.000
_cell.length_c   1.000
_cell.angle_alpha   90.00
_cell.angle_beta   90.00
_cell.angle_gamma   90.00
#
_symmetry.space_group_name_H-M   'P 1'
#
loop_
_entity.id
_entity.type
_entity.pdbx_description
1 polymer ?
#
loop_
_entity_poly.entity_id
_entity_poly.type
_entity_poly.pdbx_seq_one_letter_code
_entity_poly.pdbx_strand_id
1 'polypeptide(L)'
;MSHALGWSEDEAVEYMNTTGRQPIERSRSEVRRYITLPGQATGYKIGMLKIMELRARAEEQLRERFDIKGFHDLLIASGSQPLSILERRVEDWIARTAG
;
A
#
# COMPACT_ATOMS: atom_id res chain seq x y z
N MET A 1 -4.06 -8.42 9.13
CA MET A 1 -4.08 -7.65 10.39
C MET A 1 -4.64 -8.54 11.49
N SER A 2 -3.76 -9.16 12.29
CA SER A 2 -4.02 -9.63 13.67
C SER A 2 -2.73 -10.23 14.25
N HIS A 3 -1.69 -9.40 14.42
CA HIS A 3 -0.55 -9.75 15.28
C HIS A 3 -0.11 -8.59 16.19
N ALA A 4 -0.74 -7.41 16.04
CA ALA A 4 -0.40 -6.24 16.87
C ALA A 4 -1.39 -5.99 18.03
N LEU A 5 -2.58 -6.62 18.03
CA LEU A 5 -3.68 -6.28 18.96
C LEU A 5 -4.26 -7.47 19.76
N GLY A 6 -3.95 -8.72 19.42
CA GLY A 6 -4.35 -9.89 20.22
C GLY A 6 -5.85 -10.24 20.23
N TRP A 7 -6.64 -9.75 19.29
CA TRP A 7 -8.09 -9.95 19.25
C TRP A 7 -8.50 -11.33 18.73
N SER A 8 -9.59 -11.85 19.28
CA SER A 8 -10.26 -13.08 18.83
C SER A 8 -11.04 -12.85 17.51
N GLU A 9 -11.32 -13.93 16.77
CA GLU A 9 -12.00 -13.86 15.45
C GLU A 9 -13.34 -13.13 15.55
N ASP A 10 -14.10 -13.35 16.62
CA ASP A 10 -15.42 -12.73 16.80
C ASP A 10 -15.34 -11.22 17.12
N GLU A 11 -14.30 -10.76 17.84
CA GLU A 11 -14.09 -9.33 18.10
C GLU A 11 -13.75 -8.55 16.82
N ALA A 12 -12.96 -9.15 15.92
CA ALA A 12 -12.63 -8.56 14.63
C ALA A 12 -13.83 -8.49 13.68
N VAL A 13 -14.72 -9.51 13.72
CA VAL A 13 -15.96 -9.54 12.94
C VAL A 13 -16.94 -8.48 13.42
N GLU A 14 -17.10 -8.33 14.73
CA GLU A 14 -18.00 -7.35 15.34
C GLU A 14 -17.55 -5.91 15.03
N TYR A 15 -16.25 -5.63 15.10
CA TYR A 15 -15.69 -4.31 14.75
C TYR A 15 -15.93 -3.95 13.28
N MET A 16 -15.76 -4.90 12.36
CA MET A 16 -16.00 -4.66 10.93
C MET A 16 -17.50 -4.52 10.60
N ASN A 17 -18.37 -5.22 11.33
CA ASN A 17 -19.81 -5.06 11.16
C ASN A 17 -20.29 -3.69 11.62
N THR A 18 -19.87 -3.26 12.82
CA THR A 18 -20.30 -2.00 13.45
C THR A 18 -19.71 -0.76 12.77
N THR A 19 -18.45 -0.80 12.36
CA THR A 19 -17.76 0.37 11.77
C THR A 19 -17.96 0.48 10.26
N GLY A 20 -18.07 -0.66 9.56
CA GLY A 20 -18.08 -0.71 8.08
C GLY A 20 -19.45 -0.90 7.42
N ARG A 21 -20.52 -1.14 8.20
CA ARG A 21 -21.86 -1.54 7.71
C ARG A 21 -21.81 -2.64 6.64
N GLN A 22 -20.88 -3.59 6.76
CA GLN A 22 -20.78 -4.73 5.85
C GLN A 22 -21.57 -5.93 6.38
N PRO A 23 -22.27 -6.69 5.51
CA PRO A 23 -22.98 -7.91 5.92
C PRO A 23 -22.02 -8.94 6.57
N ILE A 24 -22.47 -9.57 7.67
CA ILE A 24 -21.67 -10.48 8.52
C ILE A 24 -20.94 -11.57 7.72
N GLU A 25 -21.57 -12.13 6.70
CA GLU A 25 -20.99 -13.18 5.85
C GLU A 25 -19.79 -12.69 5.03
N ARG A 26 -19.82 -11.43 4.57
CA ARG A 26 -18.69 -10.81 3.84
C ARG A 26 -17.55 -10.48 4.81
N SER A 27 -17.89 -10.02 6.01
CA SER A 27 -16.91 -9.75 7.07
C SER A 27 -16.19 -11.02 7.52
N ARG A 28 -16.89 -12.14 7.71
CA ARG A 28 -16.25 -13.43 8.06
C ARG A 28 -15.32 -13.95 6.96
N SER A 29 -15.70 -13.81 5.69
CA SER A 29 -14.84 -14.19 4.55
C SER A 29 -13.57 -13.33 4.47
N GLU A 30 -13.69 -12.01 4.63
CA GLU A 30 -12.55 -11.09 4.65
C GLU A 30 -11.65 -11.31 5.88
N VAL A 31 -12.22 -11.51 7.08
CA VAL A 31 -11.48 -11.86 8.30
C VAL A 31 -10.70 -13.16 8.11
N ARG A 32 -11.33 -14.23 7.60
CA ARG A 32 -10.63 -15.48 7.32
C ARG A 32 -9.53 -15.31 6.28
N ARG A 33 -9.72 -14.48 5.24
CA ARG A 33 -8.65 -14.13 4.29
C ARG A 33 -7.50 -13.38 4.97
N TYR A 34 -7.80 -12.45 5.86
CA TYR A 34 -6.79 -11.68 6.62
C TYR A 34 -6.03 -12.52 7.65
N ILE A 35 -6.63 -13.59 8.16
CA ILE A 35 -6.03 -14.56 9.08
C ILE A 35 -5.19 -15.60 8.31
N THR A 36 -5.68 -16.10 7.17
CA THR A 36 -5.01 -17.13 6.36
C THR A 36 -3.87 -16.60 5.48
N LEU A 37 -3.86 -15.31 5.15
CA LEU A 37 -2.81 -14.65 4.35
C LEU A 37 -2.24 -13.40 5.08
N PRO A 38 -1.59 -13.56 6.24
CA PRO A 38 -1.11 -12.43 7.05
C PRO A 38 -0.07 -11.55 6.31
N GLY A 39 0.61 -12.07 5.29
CA GLY A 39 1.52 -11.32 4.43
C GLY A 39 0.84 -10.57 3.27
N GLN A 40 -0.33 -11.00 2.79
CA GLN A 40 -0.91 -10.47 1.55
C GLN A 40 -1.65 -9.14 1.75
N ALA A 41 -2.47 -9.05 2.80
CA ALA A 41 -3.17 -7.80 3.11
C ALA A 41 -2.22 -6.71 3.63
N THR A 42 -1.20 -7.13 4.39
CA THR A 42 -0.15 -6.23 4.88
C THR A 42 0.74 -5.79 3.71
N GLY A 43 1.11 -6.70 2.79
CA GLY A 43 1.86 -6.36 1.58
C GLY A 43 1.13 -5.39 0.66
N TYR A 44 -0.18 -5.56 0.47
CA TYR A 44 -0.99 -4.62 -0.32
C TYR A 44 -1.01 -3.21 0.31
N LYS A 45 -1.29 -3.12 1.62
CA LYS A 45 -1.35 -1.83 2.30
C LYS A 45 0.02 -1.17 2.44
N ILE A 46 1.07 -1.93 2.75
CA ILE A 46 2.45 -1.42 2.81
C ILE A 46 2.90 -0.96 1.42
N GLY A 47 2.64 -1.73 0.37
CA GLY A 47 2.99 -1.35 -0.99
C GLY A 47 2.28 -0.06 -1.43
N MET A 48 0.98 0.03 -1.18
CA MET A 48 0.21 1.26 -1.43
C MET A 48 0.78 2.45 -0.65
N LEU A 49 1.00 2.31 0.65
CA LEU A 49 1.53 3.39 1.49
C LEU A 49 2.91 3.84 1.01
N LYS A 50 3.77 2.90 0.62
CA LYS A 50 5.10 3.22 0.11
C LYS A 50 5.04 3.97 -1.22
N ILE A 51 4.16 3.55 -2.14
CA ILE A 51 3.97 4.27 -3.41
C ILE A 51 3.47 5.70 -3.17
N MET A 52 2.54 5.89 -2.23
CA MET A 52 2.05 7.22 -1.86
C MET A 52 3.15 8.09 -1.24
N GLU A 53 3.97 7.53 -0.36
CA GLU A 53 5.12 8.22 0.24
C GLU A 53 6.13 8.66 -0.84
N LEU A 54 6.49 7.75 -1.74
CA LEU A 54 7.43 8.01 -2.83
C LEU A 54 6.91 9.07 -3.79
N ARG A 55 5.60 9.07 -4.07
CA ARG A 55 4.95 10.11 -4.87
C ARG A 55 5.05 11.48 -4.19
N ALA A 56 4.68 11.57 -2.91
CA ALA A 56 4.74 12.82 -2.17
C ALA A 56 6.17 13.38 -2.14
N ARG A 57 7.17 12.53 -1.93
CA ARG A 57 8.59 12.89 -1.98
C ARG A 57 8.99 13.43 -3.36
N ALA A 58 8.54 12.80 -4.43
CA ALA A 58 8.81 13.26 -5.80
C ALA A 58 8.14 14.61 -6.11
N GLU A 59 6.88 14.79 -5.71
CA GLU A 59 6.14 16.05 -5.85
C GLU A 59 6.87 17.19 -5.11
N GLU A 60 7.36 16.94 -3.90
CA GLU A 60 8.10 17.91 -3.09
C GLU A 60 9.44 18.31 -3.72
N GLN A 61 10.21 17.34 -4.22
CA GLN A 61 11.55 17.58 -4.75
C GLN A 61 11.54 18.16 -6.17
N LEU A 62 10.62 17.71 -7.02
CA LEU A 62 10.57 18.14 -8.43
C LEU A 62 9.71 19.38 -8.65
N ARG A 63 8.71 19.65 -7.79
CA ARG A 63 7.80 20.80 -7.89
C ARG A 63 7.22 20.95 -9.30
N GLU A 64 7.50 22.04 -10.00
CA GLU A 64 7.04 22.32 -11.37
C GLU A 64 7.56 21.31 -12.40
N ARG A 65 8.65 20.59 -12.09
CA ARG A 65 9.22 19.54 -12.94
C ARG A 65 8.62 18.16 -12.67
N PHE A 66 7.70 18.06 -11.70
CA PHE A 66 7.02 16.79 -11.42
C PHE A 66 6.04 16.47 -12.55
N ASP A 67 6.20 15.30 -13.17
CA ASP A 67 5.25 14.75 -14.11
C ASP A 67 4.63 13.46 -13.57
N ILE A 68 3.32 13.49 -13.35
CA ILE A 68 2.55 12.34 -12.87
C ILE A 68 2.53 11.19 -13.89
N LYS A 69 2.63 11.48 -15.20
CA LYS A 69 2.72 10.45 -16.23
C LYS A 69 4.06 9.73 -16.13
N GLY A 70 5.16 10.46 -16.09
CA GLY A 70 6.50 9.90 -15.86
C GLY A 70 6.62 9.08 -14.57
N PHE A 71 5.98 9.52 -13.48
CA PHE A 71 5.94 8.74 -12.24
C PHE A 71 5.16 7.41 -12.39
N HIS A 72 4.01 7.42 -13.06
CA HIS A 72 3.25 6.19 -13.33
C HIS A 72 3.96 5.26 -14.32
N ASP A 73 4.61 5.80 -15.34
CA ASP A 73 5.40 5.04 -16.30
C ASP A 73 6.55 4.31 -15.60
N LEU A 74 7.22 4.98 -14.65
CA LEU A 74 8.25 4.37 -13.81
C LEU A 74 7.70 3.19 -12.98
N LEU A 75 6.51 3.34 -12.39
CA LEU A 75 5.84 2.30 -11.62
C LEU A 75 5.45 1.09 -12.49
N ILE A 76 4.90 1.32 -13.68
CA ILE A 76 4.36 0.27 -14.56
C ILE A 76 5.48 -0.44 -15.33
N ALA A 77 6.46 0.31 -15.87
CA ALA A 77 7.58 -0.25 -16.62
C ALA A 77 8.45 -1.20 -15.77
N SER A 78 8.38 -1.05 -14.45
CA SER A 78 9.14 -1.84 -13.50
C SER A 78 8.61 -3.26 -13.30
N GLY A 79 7.33 -3.53 -13.61
CA GLY A 79 6.67 -4.78 -13.24
C GLY A 79 6.62 -5.00 -11.72
N SER A 80 6.27 -6.21 -11.28
CA SER A 80 6.27 -6.55 -9.85
C SER A 80 7.71 -6.63 -9.32
N GLN A 81 8.05 -5.78 -8.35
CA GLN A 81 9.39 -5.71 -7.76
C GLN A 81 9.34 -5.53 -6.24
N PRO A 82 10.43 -5.87 -5.52
CA PRO A 82 10.57 -5.49 -4.12
C PRO A 82 10.46 -3.97 -3.92
N LEU A 83 9.81 -3.53 -2.85
CA LEU A 83 9.59 -2.11 -2.56
C LEU A 83 10.91 -1.31 -2.43
N SER A 84 11.98 -1.94 -1.96
CA SER A 84 13.31 -1.32 -1.87
C SER A 84 13.90 -0.98 -3.25
N ILE A 85 13.62 -1.81 -4.26
CA ILE A 85 14.06 -1.54 -5.64
C ILE A 85 13.23 -0.41 -6.25
N LEU A 86 11.92 -0.40 -5.97
CA LEU A 86 11.05 0.68 -6.40
C LEU A 86 11.46 2.03 -5.80
N GLU A 87 11.78 2.07 -4.50
CA GLU A 87 12.27 3.28 -3.82
C GLU A 87 13.54 3.82 -4.49
N ARG A 88 14.56 2.98 -4.70
CA ARG A 88 15.79 3.40 -5.38
C ARG A 88 15.53 3.93 -6.79
N ARG A 89 14.61 3.32 -7.54
CA ARG A 89 14.25 3.77 -8.88
C ARG A 89 13.57 5.14 -8.89
N VAL A 90 12.72 5.42 -7.90
CA VAL A 90 12.11 6.75 -7.74
C VAL A 90 13.18 7.77 -7.38
N GLU A 91 14.11 7.45 -6.49
CA GLU A 91 15.24 8.32 -6.14
C GLU A 91 16.13 8.63 -7.35
N ASP A 92 16.50 7.61 -8.13
CA ASP A 92 17.27 7.77 -9.36
C ASP A 92 16.54 8.65 -10.39
N TRP A 93 15.22 8.49 -10.50
CA TRP A 93 14.40 9.30 -11.40
C TRP A 93 14.34 10.76 -10.94
N ILE A 94 14.09 11.01 -9.64
CA ILE A 94 14.11 12.36 -9.09
C ILE A 94 15.47 13.03 -9.32
N ALA A 95 16.58 12.33 -9.07
CA ALA A 95 17.93 12.88 -9.27
C ALA A 95 18.18 13.26 -10.74
N ARG A 96 17.68 12.47 -11.70
CA ARG A 96 17.81 12.75 -13.14
C ARG A 96 16.90 13.88 -13.62
N THR A 97 15.74 14.07 -13.00
CA THR A 97 14.76 15.11 -13.40
C THR A 97 15.01 16.45 -12.68
N ALA A 98 15.65 16.43 -11.51
CA ALA A 98 16.01 17.63 -10.75
C ALA A 98 17.26 18.34 -11.29
N GLY A 99 18.21 17.58 -11.84
CA GLY A 99 19.39 18.10 -12.54
C GLY A 99 19.03 18.74 -13.87
#